data_AF-A0A1H8BB64-F1
#
_entry.id   AF-A0A1H8BB64-F1
#
_cell.length_a   1.000
_cell.length_b   1.000
_cell.length_c   1.000
_cell.angle_alpha   90.00
_cell.angle_beta   90.00
_cell.angle_gamma   90.00
#
_symmetry.space_group_name_H-M   'P 1'
#
loop_
_entity.id
_entity.type
_entity.pdbx_description
1 polymer ?
#
loop_
_entity_poly.entity_id
_entity_poly.type
_entity_poly.pdbx_seq_one_letter_code
_entity_poly.pdbx_strand_id
1 'polypeptide(L)'
;MKMTLHDQHLPLNTGFLLRLLIVSAIALSFAYPLNSFGSNVCKTDSSPANPLATTKSGLGGTGIELTQSGIGGTGIDGSGIGGTGIEISDYGDSDEKTIIEGSMIGGTGIIGVITGFASICVNDIEIHYNKHTPVTMDGLAFSISKLETGQMVVIRAENSNDKTKAQLIAIYHAVVGPVGHIDPTSREIRVLNQTIQLQAHHRLEQLSEKWVRVSGSRLASGKIIATHIQPIQPMKHSIINGRITQINPGEIIIEGTRVQFSPESWPHGLSKGMEISVDGTWDGTSIHAQTVHVEPTRQILGDVQQIVMEGYVQAFTDHSLELNNQSLHLSPSAQITGTDEKKLELNRRVQISGQLTPEHKIIVDKLELKPSPVIQDINDISIGNGIREHGPVLKYENHQHNRIDTFD
;
A
#
# COMPACT_ATOMS: atom_id res chain seq x y z
N MET A 1 -21.01 -90.71 0.71
CA MET A 1 -20.70 -90.01 -0.55
C MET A 1 -19.54 -89.04 -0.24
N LYS A 2 -18.32 -89.40 -0.64
CA LYS A 2 -17.06 -88.69 -0.32
C LYS A 2 -16.81 -87.66 -1.43
N MET A 3 -16.73 -86.36 -1.09
CA MET A 3 -16.31 -85.30 -2.02
C MET A 3 -14.78 -85.18 -1.97
N THR A 4 -14.14 -85.33 -3.12
CA THR A 4 -12.72 -85.02 -3.35
C THR A 4 -12.62 -83.63 -3.99
N LEU A 5 -11.92 -82.70 -3.34
CA LEU A 5 -11.48 -81.43 -3.93
C LEU A 5 -10.24 -81.68 -4.80
N HIS A 6 -10.26 -81.12 -6.02
CA HIS A 6 -9.15 -81.13 -6.96
C HIS A 6 -8.41 -79.79 -6.83
N ASP A 7 -7.14 -79.85 -6.41
CA ASP A 7 -6.23 -78.70 -6.39
C ASP A 7 -5.61 -78.52 -7.77
N GLN A 8 -5.74 -77.32 -8.36
CA GLN A 8 -5.00 -76.91 -9.55
C GLN A 8 -4.08 -75.74 -9.19
N HIS A 9 -2.79 -76.03 -9.05
CA HIS A 9 -1.74 -75.02 -8.94
C HIS A 9 -1.37 -74.48 -10.33
N LEU A 10 -1.61 -73.18 -10.59
CA LEU A 10 -0.93 -72.43 -11.64
C LEU A 10 0.41 -71.87 -11.09
N PRO A 11 1.54 -71.97 -11.83
CA PRO A 11 2.79 -71.36 -11.42
C PRO A 11 2.77 -69.85 -11.69
N LEU A 12 2.94 -69.05 -10.63
CA LEU A 12 3.18 -67.61 -10.74
C LEU A 12 4.58 -67.36 -11.31
N ASN A 13 4.65 -66.79 -12.51
CA ASN A 13 5.89 -66.40 -13.17
C ASN A 13 6.43 -65.10 -12.54
N THR A 14 7.40 -65.23 -11.64
CA THR A 14 8.01 -64.15 -10.84
C THR A 14 8.72 -63.08 -11.69
N GLY A 15 9.06 -63.38 -12.95
CA GLY A 15 9.67 -62.42 -13.88
C GLY A 15 8.70 -61.35 -14.42
N PHE A 16 7.39 -61.63 -14.43
CA PHE A 16 6.39 -60.72 -14.99
C PHE A 16 6.01 -59.61 -14.01
N LEU A 17 5.91 -59.93 -12.72
CA LEU A 17 5.61 -58.97 -11.65
C LEU A 17 6.70 -57.91 -11.47
N LEU A 18 7.98 -58.30 -11.61
CA LEU A 18 9.11 -57.38 -11.48
C LEU A 18 9.16 -56.38 -12.65
N ARG A 19 8.82 -56.82 -13.87
CA ARG A 19 8.74 -55.94 -15.05
C ARG A 19 7.54 -55.00 -15.00
N LEU A 20 6.41 -55.43 -14.43
CA LEU A 20 5.24 -54.57 -14.25
C LEU A 20 5.48 -53.43 -13.23
N LEU A 21 6.22 -53.73 -12.15
CA LEU A 21 6.56 -52.74 -11.12
C LEU A 21 7.53 -51.66 -11.63
N ILE A 22 8.50 -52.02 -12.47
CA ILE A 22 9.47 -51.05 -13.01
C ILE A 22 8.81 -50.11 -14.04
N VAL A 23 7.88 -50.62 -14.87
CA VAL A 23 7.12 -49.79 -15.81
C VAL A 23 6.14 -48.87 -15.07
N SER A 24 5.52 -49.33 -13.97
CA SER A 24 4.66 -48.50 -13.13
C SER A 24 5.43 -47.37 -12.41
N ALA A 25 6.69 -47.61 -12.01
CA ALA A 25 7.50 -46.58 -11.34
C ALA A 25 7.94 -45.47 -12.32
N ILE A 26 8.25 -45.82 -13.58
CA ILE A 26 8.63 -44.84 -14.61
C ILE A 26 7.41 -44.07 -15.13
N ALA A 27 6.23 -44.71 -15.22
CA ALA A 27 4.99 -44.03 -15.59
C ALA A 27 4.49 -43.06 -14.50
N LEU A 28 4.72 -43.36 -13.21
CA LEU A 28 4.37 -42.44 -12.12
C LEU A 28 5.27 -41.18 -12.09
N SER A 29 6.51 -41.25 -12.56
CA SER A 29 7.38 -40.07 -12.64
C SER A 29 7.04 -39.09 -13.79
N PHE A 30 6.23 -39.51 -14.77
CA PHE A 30 5.79 -38.64 -15.87
C PHE A 30 4.37 -38.05 -15.69
N ALA A 31 3.68 -38.40 -14.60
CA ALA A 31 2.30 -37.95 -14.34
C ALA A 31 2.18 -36.83 -13.29
N TYR A 32 3.29 -36.39 -12.70
CA TYR A 32 3.29 -35.20 -11.84
C TYR A 32 3.76 -34.01 -12.68
N PRO A 33 2.86 -33.11 -13.13
CA PRO A 33 3.31 -31.78 -13.47
C PRO A 33 3.97 -31.22 -12.22
N LEU A 34 5.29 -31.01 -12.28
CA LEU A 34 5.95 -30.09 -11.37
C LEU A 34 5.28 -28.74 -11.61
N ASN A 35 4.25 -28.44 -10.83
CA ASN A 35 3.75 -27.09 -10.70
C ASN A 35 4.94 -26.30 -10.13
N SER A 36 5.70 -25.70 -11.03
CA SER A 36 6.66 -24.66 -10.68
C SER A 36 5.84 -23.51 -10.13
N PHE A 37 5.54 -23.55 -8.83
CA PHE A 37 5.15 -22.38 -8.08
C PHE A 37 6.37 -21.46 -8.07
N GLY A 38 6.52 -20.66 -9.13
CA GLY A 38 7.38 -19.49 -9.04
C GLY A 38 6.87 -18.70 -7.84
N SER A 39 7.73 -18.50 -6.83
CA SER A 39 7.38 -17.67 -5.70
C SER A 39 7.04 -16.28 -6.22
N ASN A 40 5.97 -15.68 -5.70
CA ASN A 40 5.62 -14.31 -6.05
C ASN A 40 6.79 -13.41 -5.65
N VAL A 41 7.41 -12.74 -6.63
CA VAL A 41 8.60 -11.89 -6.45
C VAL A 41 8.35 -10.81 -5.39
N CYS A 42 7.13 -10.30 -5.29
CA CYS A 42 6.76 -9.33 -4.26
C CYS A 42 6.76 -9.90 -2.84
N LYS A 43 6.63 -11.22 -2.67
CA LYS A 43 6.67 -11.91 -1.37
C LYS A 43 8.07 -12.37 -0.99
N THR A 44 8.93 -12.70 -1.96
CA THR A 44 10.22 -13.36 -1.67
C THR A 44 11.46 -12.54 -2.02
N ASP A 45 11.40 -11.67 -3.04
CA ASP A 45 12.60 -11.14 -3.70
C ASP A 45 12.56 -9.62 -4.00
N SER A 46 11.66 -8.87 -3.36
CA SER A 46 11.55 -7.43 -3.59
C SER A 46 12.63 -6.62 -2.83
N SER A 47 13.19 -5.60 -3.48
CA SER A 47 14.16 -4.67 -2.89
C SER A 47 13.44 -3.54 -2.15
N PRO A 48 13.95 -3.04 -1.01
CA PRO A 48 13.41 -1.82 -0.40
C PRO A 48 13.83 -0.54 -1.16
N ALA A 49 14.81 -0.62 -2.06
CA ALA A 49 15.37 0.54 -2.77
C ALA A 49 14.90 0.61 -4.23
N ASN A 50 14.49 1.80 -4.65
CA ASN A 50 14.09 2.09 -6.02
C ASN A 50 15.31 2.11 -6.95
N PRO A 51 15.39 1.23 -7.98
CA PRO A 51 16.54 1.19 -8.89
C PRO A 51 16.72 2.48 -9.71
N LEU A 52 15.67 3.28 -9.88
CA LEU A 52 15.75 4.56 -10.58
C LEU A 52 16.29 5.71 -9.70
N ALA A 53 16.36 5.52 -8.37
CA ALA A 53 16.83 6.56 -7.44
C ALA A 53 18.33 6.87 -7.60
N THR A 54 19.11 5.90 -8.08
CA THR A 54 20.58 5.97 -8.22
C THR A 54 21.07 6.51 -9.57
N THR A 55 20.20 7.04 -10.43
CA THR A 55 20.62 7.58 -11.74
C THR A 55 21.34 8.95 -11.69
N LYS A 56 21.95 9.30 -10.56
CA LYS A 56 23.04 10.27 -10.50
C LYS A 56 24.38 9.52 -10.37
N SER A 57 25.06 9.38 -11.51
CA SER A 57 26.49 9.05 -11.65
C SER A 57 26.92 7.68 -11.11
N GLY A 58 26.69 6.63 -11.90
CA GLY A 58 27.33 5.32 -11.72
C GLY A 58 27.79 4.77 -13.06
N LEU A 59 29.08 4.95 -13.38
CA LEU A 59 29.78 4.16 -14.40
C LEU A 59 29.76 2.70 -13.96
N GLY A 60 29.17 1.80 -14.75
CA GLY A 60 29.27 0.36 -14.54
C GLY A 60 28.15 -0.44 -15.19
N GLY A 61 28.38 -0.93 -16.40
CA GLY A 61 27.50 -1.84 -17.11
C GLY A 61 27.61 -1.68 -18.63
N THR A 62 28.56 -2.37 -19.23
CA THR A 62 28.82 -2.43 -20.67
C THR A 62 27.60 -2.92 -21.45
N GLY A 63 27.12 -2.13 -22.40
CA GLY A 63 26.13 -2.57 -23.38
C GLY A 63 25.78 -1.47 -24.37
N ILE A 64 26.42 -1.52 -25.54
CA ILE A 64 26.08 -0.90 -26.83
C ILE A 64 26.07 0.64 -26.95
N GLU A 65 27.16 1.16 -27.52
CA GLU A 65 27.25 2.44 -28.21
C GLU A 65 26.17 2.53 -29.31
N LEU A 66 25.42 3.63 -29.31
CA LEU A 66 25.10 4.32 -30.55
C LEU A 66 25.46 5.80 -30.38
N THR A 67 26.38 6.19 -31.23
CA THR A 67 27.03 7.49 -31.34
C THR A 67 26.08 8.61 -31.80
N GLN A 68 26.45 9.82 -31.36
CA GLN A 68 26.25 11.14 -32.00
C GLN A 68 25.05 12.02 -31.61
N SER A 69 25.43 13.03 -30.80
CA SER A 69 25.33 14.48 -31.08
C SER A 69 24.00 15.21 -30.87
N GLY A 70 24.05 16.17 -29.94
CA GLY A 70 23.12 17.30 -29.85
C GLY A 70 23.39 18.19 -28.64
N ILE A 71 24.32 19.15 -28.78
CA ILE A 71 24.52 20.28 -27.86
C ILE A 71 23.55 21.41 -28.24
N GLY A 72 22.90 22.04 -27.26
CA GLY A 72 22.22 23.35 -27.37
C GLY A 72 20.94 23.39 -26.53
N GLY A 73 20.62 24.41 -25.72
CA GLY A 73 21.29 25.68 -25.42
C GLY A 73 20.69 26.29 -24.14
N THR A 74 21.36 27.31 -23.61
CA THR A 74 20.97 28.09 -22.43
C THR A 74 20.29 29.40 -22.83
N GLY A 75 19.18 29.74 -22.16
CA GLY A 75 18.56 31.08 -22.05
C GLY A 75 17.33 30.91 -21.13
N ILE A 76 17.27 31.42 -19.89
CA ILE A 76 17.24 32.80 -19.38
C ILE A 76 16.03 33.60 -19.91
N ASP A 77 15.13 33.85 -18.94
CA ASP A 77 14.08 34.86 -18.76
C ASP A 77 12.78 34.83 -19.59
N GLY A 78 11.65 34.88 -18.86
CA GLY A 78 10.36 35.34 -19.38
C GLY A 78 9.16 34.45 -19.00
N SER A 79 8.48 34.83 -17.92
CA SER A 79 7.03 34.64 -17.67
C SER A 79 6.26 33.61 -18.51
N GLY A 80 5.77 32.54 -17.86
CA GLY A 80 4.78 31.63 -18.42
C GLY A 80 3.92 31.01 -17.33
N ILE A 81 2.81 31.66 -17.00
CA ILE A 81 1.68 31.02 -16.32
C ILE A 81 0.94 30.24 -17.41
N GLY A 82 0.92 28.92 -17.28
CA GLY A 82 0.20 28.03 -18.19
C GLY A 82 -0.27 26.82 -17.40
N GLY A 83 -1.49 26.89 -16.85
CA GLY A 83 -2.20 25.72 -16.39
C GLY A 83 -2.39 24.79 -17.59
N THR A 84 -1.77 23.62 -17.53
CA THR A 84 -2.03 22.54 -18.48
C THR A 84 -3.08 21.66 -17.84
N GLY A 85 -4.35 21.89 -18.22
CA GLY A 85 -5.35 20.86 -18.13
C GLY A 85 -4.84 19.65 -18.91
N ILE A 86 -4.75 18.51 -18.25
CA ILE A 86 -4.40 17.26 -18.91
C ILE A 86 -5.67 16.80 -19.64
N GLU A 87 -5.75 17.11 -20.93
CA GLU A 87 -6.54 16.29 -21.85
C GLU A 87 -5.75 15.01 -22.11
N ILE A 88 -6.34 13.87 -21.73
CA ILE A 88 -5.80 12.55 -22.03
C ILE A 88 -6.07 12.31 -23.52
N SER A 89 -5.08 12.55 -24.36
CA SER A 89 -5.11 12.11 -25.76
C SER A 89 -4.38 10.77 -25.92
N ASP A 90 -5.13 9.87 -26.54
CA ASP A 90 -4.78 8.57 -27.09
C ASP A 90 -3.39 8.59 -27.76
N TYR A 91 -2.43 7.84 -27.22
CA TYR A 91 -1.12 7.67 -27.83
C TYR A 91 -0.89 6.20 -28.16
N GLY A 92 -1.07 5.89 -29.45
CA GLY A 92 -0.73 4.62 -30.06
C GLY A 92 0.77 4.47 -30.26
N ASP A 93 1.24 3.25 -30.03
CA ASP A 93 2.43 2.70 -30.68
C ASP A 93 1.96 1.59 -31.63
N SER A 94 2.57 1.55 -32.80
CA SER A 94 2.11 0.82 -33.97
C SER A 94 2.28 -0.69 -33.84
N ASP A 95 1.17 -1.42 -33.85
CA ASP A 95 1.04 -2.73 -34.51
C ASP A 95 -0.45 -2.95 -34.86
N GLU A 96 -0.69 -3.25 -36.15
CA GLU A 96 -1.93 -3.73 -36.79
C GLU A 96 -3.29 -3.50 -36.08
N LYS A 97 -3.92 -2.37 -36.41
CA LYS A 97 -5.27 -1.97 -35.98
C LYS A 97 -6.36 -2.86 -36.59
N THR A 98 -6.70 -3.98 -35.94
CA THR A 98 -8.06 -4.54 -36.03
C THR A 98 -8.94 -3.77 -35.05
N ILE A 99 -9.77 -2.86 -35.55
CA ILE A 99 -10.82 -2.23 -34.76
C ILE A 99 -11.84 -3.33 -34.42
N ILE A 100 -11.73 -3.91 -33.22
CA ILE A 100 -12.86 -4.60 -32.60
C ILE A 100 -13.67 -3.50 -31.91
N GLU A 101 -14.68 -2.98 -32.60
CA GLU A 101 -15.78 -2.28 -31.94
C GLU A 101 -16.38 -3.25 -30.91
N GLY A 102 -16.07 -3.04 -29.63
CA GLY A 102 -16.52 -3.87 -28.53
C GLY A 102 -15.47 -4.38 -27.54
N SER A 103 -14.17 -4.05 -27.71
CA SER A 103 -13.17 -4.44 -26.71
C SER A 103 -13.11 -3.42 -25.55
N MET A 104 -13.89 -3.71 -24.51
CA MET A 104 -13.79 -3.07 -23.20
C MET A 104 -12.42 -3.46 -22.60
N ILE A 105 -11.35 -2.73 -22.95
CA ILE A 105 -10.02 -2.92 -22.38
C ILE A 105 -10.08 -2.51 -20.89
N GLY A 106 -10.40 -3.47 -20.04
CA GLY A 106 -10.61 -3.25 -18.61
C GLY A 106 -9.31 -3.00 -17.86
N GLY A 107 -9.11 -1.77 -17.44
CA GLY A 107 -8.03 -1.43 -16.51
C GLY A 107 -8.28 -2.00 -15.10
N THR A 108 -7.21 -2.07 -14.30
CA THR A 108 -7.25 -2.38 -12.87
C THR A 108 -6.82 -1.16 -12.06
N GLY A 109 -7.66 -0.74 -11.12
CA GLY A 109 -7.30 0.20 -10.07
C GLY A 109 -6.65 -0.52 -8.90
N ILE A 110 -5.49 -0.03 -8.44
CA ILE A 110 -4.78 -0.63 -7.32
C ILE A 110 -4.53 0.44 -6.26
N ILE A 111 -4.99 0.20 -5.03
CA ILE A 111 -4.84 1.13 -3.90
C ILE A 111 -4.13 0.41 -2.77
N GLY A 112 -2.95 0.89 -2.39
CA GLY A 112 -2.18 0.25 -1.34
C GLY A 112 -0.82 0.87 -1.13
N VAL A 113 0.03 0.17 -0.37
CA VAL A 113 1.37 0.63 0.01
C VAL A 113 2.41 -0.02 -0.90
N ILE A 114 3.41 0.75 -1.33
CA ILE A 114 4.60 0.18 -1.98
C ILE A 114 5.39 -0.63 -0.94
N THR A 115 5.45 -1.94 -1.11
CA THR A 115 6.17 -2.84 -0.18
C THR A 115 7.59 -3.16 -0.63
N GLY A 116 7.90 -2.96 -1.92
CA GLY A 116 9.23 -3.20 -2.47
C GLY A 116 9.34 -2.92 -3.97
N PHE A 117 10.53 -3.22 -4.52
CA PHE A 117 10.95 -2.97 -5.89
C PHE A 117 11.54 -4.23 -6.54
N ALA A 118 10.86 -4.68 -7.57
CA ALA A 118 11.19 -5.63 -8.61
C ALA A 118 10.25 -5.34 -9.82
N SER A 119 10.17 -4.07 -10.27
CA SER A 119 8.87 -3.39 -10.55
C SER A 119 8.14 -3.05 -9.23
N ILE A 120 7.23 -2.07 -9.14
CA ILE A 120 6.70 -1.74 -7.79
C ILE A 120 5.78 -2.84 -7.29
N CYS A 121 5.97 -3.26 -6.04
CA CYS A 121 5.13 -4.25 -5.38
C CYS A 121 4.06 -3.56 -4.53
N VAL A 122 2.79 -3.80 -4.85
CA VAL A 122 1.63 -3.24 -4.15
C VAL A 122 0.54 -4.31 -4.06
N ASN A 123 0.00 -4.57 -2.87
CA ASN A 123 -1.06 -5.57 -2.64
C ASN A 123 -0.71 -6.97 -3.18
N ASP A 124 0.55 -7.41 -3.00
CA ASP A 124 1.11 -8.64 -3.56
C ASP A 124 1.14 -8.71 -5.11
N ILE A 125 0.94 -7.59 -5.81
CA ILE A 125 0.99 -7.50 -7.28
C ILE A 125 2.29 -6.81 -7.70
N GLU A 126 3.00 -7.43 -8.65
CA GLU A 126 4.14 -6.81 -9.34
C GLU A 126 3.63 -5.90 -10.46
N ILE A 127 3.87 -4.60 -10.33
CA ILE A 127 3.37 -3.58 -11.25
C ILE A 127 4.53 -2.95 -12.00
N HIS A 128 4.61 -3.25 -13.29
CA HIS A 128 5.65 -2.74 -14.18
C HIS A 128 5.47 -1.24 -14.43
N TYR A 129 6.57 -0.50 -14.39
CA TYR A 129 6.63 0.92 -14.68
C TYR A 129 7.94 1.24 -15.40
N ASN A 130 7.98 2.38 -16.10
CA ASN A 130 9.20 2.85 -16.75
C ASN A 130 9.37 4.36 -16.57
N LYS A 131 10.48 4.93 -17.05
CA LYS A 131 10.81 6.36 -16.90
C LYS A 131 9.76 7.34 -17.43
N HIS A 132 8.85 6.88 -18.29
CA HIS A 132 7.76 7.68 -18.86
C HIS A 132 6.41 7.44 -18.19
N THR A 133 6.30 6.49 -17.26
CA THR A 133 5.07 6.31 -16.47
C THR A 133 4.81 7.60 -15.68
N PRO A 134 3.66 8.27 -15.89
CA PRO A 134 3.32 9.47 -15.13
C PRO A 134 3.23 9.18 -13.64
N VAL A 135 3.84 10.05 -12.83
CA VAL A 135 3.73 10.01 -11.37
C VAL A 135 3.25 11.35 -10.86
N THR A 136 2.28 11.33 -9.94
CA THR A 136 1.84 12.51 -9.21
C THR A 136 2.00 12.32 -7.71
N MET A 137 2.13 13.42 -6.99
CA MET A 137 2.13 13.48 -5.53
C MET A 137 1.20 14.60 -5.12
N ASP A 138 0.14 14.25 -4.38
CA ASP A 138 -0.88 15.20 -3.92
C ASP A 138 -1.43 16.09 -5.06
N GLY A 139 -1.63 15.48 -6.25
CA GLY A 139 -2.14 16.14 -7.45
C GLY A 139 -1.09 16.84 -8.33
N LEU A 140 0.15 16.99 -7.87
CA LEU A 140 1.23 17.64 -8.62
C LEU A 140 2.15 16.62 -9.30
N ALA A 141 2.70 16.97 -10.47
CA ALA A 141 3.67 16.11 -11.17
C ALA A 141 4.88 15.81 -10.27
N PHE A 142 5.30 14.54 -10.26
CA PHE A 142 6.35 14.07 -9.36
C PHE A 142 7.34 13.14 -10.07
N SER A 143 8.56 13.04 -9.54
CA SER A 143 9.59 12.21 -10.15
C SER A 143 9.42 10.75 -9.77
N ILE A 144 9.36 9.88 -10.78
CA ILE A 144 9.31 8.44 -10.56
C ILE A 144 10.54 7.85 -9.86
N SER A 145 11.69 8.54 -9.93
CA SER A 145 12.91 8.18 -9.20
C SER A 145 12.79 8.36 -7.67
N LYS A 146 11.72 9.02 -7.22
CA LYS A 146 11.43 9.32 -5.81
C LYS A 146 10.30 8.47 -5.23
N LEU A 147 9.87 7.42 -5.95
CA LEU A 147 9.05 6.37 -5.35
C LEU A 147 9.87 5.64 -4.29
N GLU A 148 9.25 5.38 -3.14
CA GLU A 148 9.87 4.77 -1.95
C GLU A 148 8.90 3.76 -1.32
N THR A 149 9.44 2.73 -0.65
CA THR A 149 8.60 1.81 0.13
C THR A 149 7.89 2.53 1.26
N GLY A 150 6.68 2.10 1.58
CA GLY A 150 5.83 2.69 2.60
C GLY A 150 4.91 3.80 2.07
N GLN A 151 5.17 4.35 0.87
CA GLN A 151 4.29 5.32 0.24
C GLN A 151 2.95 4.67 -0.10
N MET A 152 1.86 5.37 0.22
CA MET A 152 0.49 5.01 -0.18
C MET A 152 0.24 5.52 -1.59
N VAL A 153 -0.21 4.62 -2.47
CA VAL A 153 -0.42 4.91 -3.89
C VAL A 153 -1.79 4.48 -4.37
N VAL A 154 -2.32 5.26 -5.31
CA VAL A 154 -3.46 4.92 -6.16
C VAL A 154 -2.91 4.76 -7.58
N ILE A 155 -3.03 3.57 -8.13
CA ILE A 155 -2.46 3.20 -9.42
C ILE A 155 -3.59 2.87 -10.38
N ARG A 156 -3.53 3.46 -11.57
CA ARG A 156 -4.30 2.98 -12.72
C ARG A 156 -3.39 2.09 -13.53
N ALA A 157 -3.76 0.83 -13.67
CA ALA A 157 -2.98 -0.16 -14.38
C ALA A 157 -3.78 -0.82 -15.50
N GLU A 158 -3.05 -1.39 -16.44
CA GLU A 158 -3.58 -2.24 -17.50
C GLU A 158 -2.95 -3.62 -17.37
N ASN A 159 -3.75 -4.66 -17.59
CA ASN A 159 -3.26 -6.02 -17.63
C ASN A 159 -3.06 -6.45 -19.08
N SER A 160 -1.85 -6.88 -19.41
CA SER A 160 -1.50 -7.39 -20.75
C SER A 160 -0.53 -8.56 -20.61
N ASN A 161 -0.85 -9.69 -21.25
CA ASN A 161 0.00 -10.90 -21.27
C ASN A 161 0.48 -11.33 -19.88
N ASP A 162 -0.45 -11.45 -18.92
CA ASP A 162 -0.20 -11.78 -17.51
C ASP A 162 0.72 -10.81 -16.76
N LYS A 163 0.93 -9.60 -17.30
CA LYS A 163 1.67 -8.52 -16.64
C LYS A 163 0.76 -7.35 -16.34
N THR A 164 0.91 -6.79 -15.15
CA THR A 164 0.26 -5.54 -14.77
C THR A 164 1.23 -4.38 -15.02
N LYS A 165 0.81 -3.40 -15.83
CA LYS A 165 1.60 -2.22 -16.18
C LYS A 165 0.90 -0.95 -15.69
N ALA A 166 1.62 -0.08 -14.99
CA ALA A 166 1.09 1.20 -14.54
C ALA A 166 0.95 2.20 -15.71
N GLN A 167 -0.25 2.76 -15.84
CA GLN A 167 -0.57 3.90 -16.70
C GLN A 167 -0.47 5.23 -15.94
N LEU A 168 -0.70 5.21 -14.63
CA LEU A 168 -0.52 6.35 -13.72
C LEU A 168 -0.24 5.82 -12.32
N ILE A 169 0.70 6.46 -11.61
CA ILE A 169 0.97 6.22 -10.18
C ILE A 169 0.75 7.53 -9.44
N ALA A 170 -0.24 7.59 -8.57
CA ALA A 170 -0.49 8.77 -7.74
C ALA A 170 -0.16 8.47 -6.28
N ILE A 171 0.76 9.23 -5.71
CA ILE A 171 1.09 9.18 -4.28
C ILE A 171 0.12 10.09 -3.53
N TYR A 172 -0.52 9.55 -2.50
CA TYR A 172 -1.42 10.29 -1.62
C TYR A 172 -0.92 10.27 -0.19
N HIS A 173 -0.80 11.47 0.38
CA HIS A 173 -0.59 11.61 1.81
C HIS A 173 -1.93 11.78 2.53
N ALA A 174 -2.10 11.08 3.65
CA ALA A 174 -3.26 11.27 4.51
C ALA A 174 -3.26 12.68 5.12
N VAL A 175 -2.05 13.18 5.43
CA VAL A 175 -1.84 14.54 5.94
C VAL A 175 -0.44 15.06 5.59
N VAL A 176 -0.35 16.36 5.29
CA VAL A 176 0.88 17.13 5.12
C VAL A 176 0.79 18.40 5.95
N GLY A 177 1.70 18.59 6.91
CA GLY A 177 1.64 19.76 7.79
C GLY A 177 2.69 19.76 8.90
N PRO A 178 2.67 20.76 9.79
CA PRO A 178 3.56 20.83 10.94
C PRO A 178 3.22 19.74 11.96
N VAL A 179 4.26 19.16 12.57
CA VAL A 179 4.13 18.30 13.75
C VAL A 179 3.83 19.19 14.96
N GLY A 180 2.65 19.02 15.55
CA GLY A 180 2.18 19.83 16.68
C GLY A 180 2.47 19.20 18.05
N HIS A 181 2.29 17.89 18.19
CA HIS A 181 2.53 17.17 19.44
C HIS A 181 3.22 15.84 19.16
N ILE A 182 4.09 15.41 20.06
CA ILE A 182 4.76 14.11 20.03
C ILE A 182 4.57 13.45 21.39
N ASP A 183 3.96 12.26 21.40
CA ASP A 183 3.89 11.40 22.56
C ASP A 183 4.87 10.23 22.38
N PRO A 184 6.02 10.23 23.08
CA PRO A 184 7.00 9.16 22.98
C PRO A 184 6.53 7.86 23.62
N THR A 185 5.57 7.90 24.55
CA THR A 185 5.10 6.74 25.30
C THR A 185 4.16 5.90 24.46
N SER A 186 3.22 6.53 23.76
CA SER A 186 2.32 5.86 22.81
C SER A 186 2.90 5.75 21.39
N ARG A 187 4.06 6.39 21.14
CA ARG A 187 4.66 6.57 19.81
C ARG A 187 3.69 7.20 18.82
N GLU A 188 3.03 8.26 19.26
CA GLU A 188 2.07 9.02 18.45
C GLU A 188 2.57 10.42 18.17
N ILE A 189 2.20 10.96 17.01
CA ILE A 189 2.34 12.39 16.72
C ILE A 189 0.99 12.99 16.33
N ARG A 190 0.86 14.31 16.45
CA ARG A 190 -0.28 15.06 15.92
C ARG A 190 0.13 15.97 14.79
N VAL A 191 -0.59 15.89 13.67
CA VAL A 191 -0.39 16.75 12.48
C VAL A 191 -1.78 17.19 12.02
N LEU A 192 -2.04 18.50 11.95
CA LEU A 192 -3.36 19.09 11.63
C LEU A 192 -4.52 18.49 12.44
N ASN A 193 -4.33 18.26 13.75
CA ASN A 193 -5.27 17.55 14.64
C ASN A 193 -5.50 16.05 14.39
N GLN A 194 -4.88 15.48 13.37
CA GLN A 194 -4.89 14.03 13.14
C GLN A 194 -3.92 13.33 14.10
N THR A 195 -4.33 12.20 14.67
CA THR A 195 -3.44 11.34 15.46
C THR A 195 -2.79 10.30 14.54
N ILE A 196 -1.46 10.26 14.55
CA ILE A 196 -0.67 9.36 13.71
C ILE A 196 0.12 8.41 14.61
N GLN A 197 -0.17 7.11 14.49
CA GLN A 197 0.60 6.03 15.11
C GLN A 197 1.87 5.78 14.31
N LEU A 198 3.02 5.89 14.96
CA LEU A 198 4.30 5.55 14.38
C LEU A 198 4.58 4.05 14.50
N GLN A 199 5.19 3.48 13.46
CA GLN A 199 5.80 2.15 13.52
C GLN A 199 7.21 2.19 14.13
N ALA A 200 7.71 1.02 14.56
CA ALA A 200 8.97 0.88 15.30
C ALA A 200 10.19 1.52 14.61
N HIS A 201 10.25 1.49 13.28
CA HIS A 201 11.37 2.01 12.49
C HIS A 201 11.37 3.56 12.35
N HIS A 202 10.27 4.24 12.66
CA HIS A 202 10.21 5.70 12.61
C HIS A 202 10.93 6.32 13.81
N ARG A 203 11.82 7.27 13.53
CA ARG A 203 12.63 7.98 14.52
C ARG A 203 11.93 9.25 14.99
N LEU A 204 11.36 9.21 16.20
CA LEU A 204 10.60 10.32 16.80
C LEU A 204 11.41 11.61 16.86
N GLU A 205 12.69 11.50 17.21
CA GLU A 205 13.65 12.60 17.33
C GLU A 205 13.85 13.39 16.02
N GLN A 206 13.59 12.77 14.87
CA GLN A 206 13.70 13.43 13.56
C GLN A 206 12.45 14.22 13.18
N LEU A 207 11.36 14.11 13.95
CA LEU A 207 10.06 14.71 13.64
C LEU A 207 9.79 16.00 14.43
N SER A 208 10.54 16.23 15.51
CA SER A 208 10.33 17.40 16.36
C SER A 208 10.56 18.71 15.58
N GLU A 209 9.60 19.63 15.69
CA GLU A 209 9.57 20.92 15.00
C GLU A 209 9.69 20.84 13.47
N LYS A 210 9.36 19.68 12.88
CA LYS A 210 9.36 19.48 11.42
C LYS A 210 7.96 19.59 10.86
N TRP A 211 7.93 19.90 9.57
CA TRP A 211 6.80 19.53 8.73
C TRP A 211 7.00 18.11 8.25
N VAL A 212 5.89 17.39 8.06
CA VAL A 212 5.93 16.01 7.59
C VAL A 212 4.89 15.78 6.50
N ARG A 213 5.23 14.88 5.58
CA ARG A 213 4.25 14.16 4.74
C ARG A 213 4.02 12.78 5.33
N VAL A 214 2.76 12.40 5.50
CA VAL A 214 2.40 11.11 6.11
C VAL A 214 1.58 10.29 5.13
N SER A 215 2.13 9.17 4.67
CA SER A 215 1.35 8.07 4.10
C SER A 215 0.92 7.13 5.20
N GLY A 216 -0.29 6.59 5.09
CA GLY A 216 -0.81 5.64 6.04
C GLY A 216 -2.28 5.33 5.81
N SER A 217 -2.79 4.38 6.56
CA SER A 217 -4.19 3.98 6.51
C SER A 217 -4.89 4.36 7.81
N ARG A 218 -6.14 4.81 7.71
CA ARG A 218 -6.97 5.13 8.88
C ARG A 218 -7.60 3.89 9.46
N LEU A 219 -7.55 3.80 10.79
CA LEU A 219 -8.32 2.87 11.60
C LEU A 219 -9.77 3.34 11.75
N ALA A 220 -10.63 2.47 12.28
CA ALA A 220 -12.02 2.78 12.63
C ALA A 220 -12.14 3.95 13.62
N SER A 221 -11.10 4.18 14.44
CA SER A 221 -11.02 5.32 15.38
C SER A 221 -10.68 6.65 14.72
N GLY A 222 -10.32 6.67 13.44
CA GLY A 222 -9.77 7.83 12.74
C GLY A 222 -8.25 8.00 12.90
N LYS A 223 -7.59 7.24 13.79
CA LYS A 223 -6.13 7.22 13.92
C LYS A 223 -5.48 6.73 12.62
N ILE A 224 -4.39 7.38 12.18
CA ILE A 224 -3.62 6.97 11.01
C ILE A 224 -2.48 6.06 11.46
N ILE A 225 -2.40 4.83 10.94
CA ILE A 225 -1.17 4.03 11.05
C ILE A 225 -0.22 4.48 9.94
N ALA A 226 0.89 5.11 10.31
CA ALA A 226 1.87 5.58 9.34
C ALA A 226 2.58 4.41 8.66
N THR A 227 2.65 4.46 7.34
CA THR A 227 3.42 3.52 6.50
C THR A 227 4.67 4.17 5.94
N HIS A 228 4.66 5.50 5.82
CA HIS A 228 5.84 6.31 5.49
C HIS A 228 5.68 7.72 6.05
N ILE A 229 6.77 8.25 6.62
CA ILE A 229 6.83 9.63 7.09
C ILE A 229 8.07 10.29 6.53
N GLN A 230 7.86 11.38 5.80
CA GLN A 230 8.93 12.19 5.24
C GLN A 230 9.01 13.54 5.96
N PRO A 231 10.08 13.81 6.73
CA PRO A 231 10.38 15.15 7.20
C PRO A 231 10.69 16.07 6.03
N ILE A 232 10.09 17.27 6.03
CA ILE A 232 10.20 18.25 4.94
C ILE A 232 10.45 19.65 5.50
N GLN A 233 10.91 20.55 4.64
CA GLN A 233 10.94 21.97 4.98
C GLN A 233 9.51 22.51 5.10
N PRO A 234 9.28 23.53 5.96
CA PRO A 234 7.99 24.19 6.04
C PRO A 234 7.46 24.64 4.67
N MET A 235 6.18 24.38 4.44
CA MET A 235 5.49 24.77 3.21
C MET A 235 4.49 25.88 3.50
N LYS A 236 4.04 26.58 2.46
CA LYS A 236 2.99 27.60 2.60
C LYS A 236 1.64 26.97 2.94
N HIS A 237 1.32 25.85 2.31
CA HIS A 237 0.03 25.18 2.47
C HIS A 237 0.21 23.78 3.09
N SER A 238 -0.77 23.41 3.89
CA SER A 238 -0.99 22.08 4.47
C SER A 238 -2.03 21.34 3.64
N ILE A 239 -1.95 20.00 3.65
CA ILE A 239 -2.88 19.14 2.92
C ILE A 239 -3.51 18.15 3.91
N ILE A 240 -4.82 17.97 3.81
CA ILE A 240 -5.57 16.92 4.51
C ILE A 240 -6.38 16.12 3.48
N ASN A 241 -6.26 14.80 3.51
CA ASN A 241 -7.13 13.90 2.77
C ASN A 241 -7.91 13.04 3.77
N GLY A 242 -9.22 12.92 3.60
CA GLY A 242 -10.08 12.10 4.47
C GLY A 242 -11.54 12.22 4.10
N ARG A 243 -12.44 11.78 4.98
CA ARG A 243 -13.89 11.93 4.79
C ARG A 243 -14.46 13.11 5.53
N ILE A 244 -15.49 13.70 4.94
CA ILE A 244 -16.31 14.69 5.61
C ILE A 244 -17.12 14.01 6.72
N THR A 245 -16.82 14.35 7.97
CA THR A 245 -17.53 13.83 9.15
C THR A 245 -18.66 14.74 9.60
N GLN A 246 -18.53 16.05 9.36
CA GLN A 246 -19.53 17.07 9.67
C GLN A 246 -19.50 18.19 8.62
N ILE A 247 -20.66 18.78 8.36
CA ILE A 247 -20.85 19.94 7.48
C ILE A 247 -21.62 20.99 8.27
N ASN A 248 -21.04 22.19 8.38
CA ASN A 248 -21.66 23.35 9.00
C ASN A 248 -21.67 24.51 7.98
N PRO A 249 -22.42 25.60 8.21
CA PRO A 249 -22.31 26.79 7.37
C PRO A 249 -20.88 27.35 7.35
N GLY A 250 -20.23 27.36 6.17
CA GLY A 250 -18.89 27.93 5.96
C GLY A 250 -17.71 27.08 6.44
N GLU A 251 -17.95 25.90 7.04
CA GLU A 251 -16.89 24.98 7.44
C GLU A 251 -17.30 23.51 7.31
N ILE A 252 -16.32 22.63 7.16
CA ILE A 252 -16.48 21.18 7.27
C ILE A 252 -15.47 20.61 8.26
N ILE A 253 -15.76 19.42 8.78
CA ILE A 253 -14.80 18.65 9.59
C ILE A 253 -14.38 17.41 8.81
N ILE A 254 -13.09 17.30 8.51
CA ILE A 254 -12.48 16.13 7.84
C ILE A 254 -11.78 15.31 8.90
N GLU A 255 -12.37 14.17 9.29
CA GLU A 255 -11.78 13.25 10.28
C GLU A 255 -11.22 13.96 11.55
N GLY A 256 -11.93 14.99 12.05
CA GLY A 256 -11.53 15.81 13.20
C GLY A 256 -10.76 17.10 12.89
N THR A 257 -10.25 17.29 11.68
CA THR A 257 -9.62 18.54 11.24
C THR A 257 -10.68 19.53 10.75
N ARG A 258 -10.70 20.73 11.33
CA ARG A 258 -11.58 21.80 10.89
C ARG A 258 -11.05 22.46 9.63
N VAL A 259 -11.92 22.59 8.63
CA VAL A 259 -11.64 23.27 7.37
C VAL A 259 -12.66 24.37 7.15
N GLN A 260 -12.17 25.60 6.99
CA GLN A 260 -12.98 26.79 6.78
C GLN A 260 -12.89 27.23 5.33
N PHE A 261 -14.00 27.72 4.79
CA PHE A 261 -14.08 28.25 3.43
C PHE A 261 -14.39 29.73 3.47
N SER A 262 -13.86 30.45 2.48
CA SER A 262 -14.38 31.78 2.20
C SER A 262 -15.80 31.63 1.64
N PRO A 263 -16.73 32.58 1.88
CA PRO A 263 -18.11 32.47 1.40
C PRO A 263 -18.21 32.21 -0.12
N GLU A 264 -17.27 32.76 -0.89
CA GLU A 264 -17.20 32.63 -2.35
C GLU A 264 -16.58 31.30 -2.82
N SER A 265 -15.88 30.56 -1.95
CA SER A 265 -15.14 29.33 -2.27
C SER A 265 -15.80 28.06 -1.73
N TRP A 266 -17.06 28.14 -1.29
CA TRP A 266 -17.81 26.97 -0.80
C TRP A 266 -18.06 25.96 -1.94
N PRO A 267 -17.62 24.70 -1.81
CA PRO A 267 -17.86 23.69 -2.83
C PRO A 267 -19.33 23.24 -2.85
N HIS A 268 -19.92 23.11 -4.04
CA HIS A 268 -21.26 22.54 -4.19
C HIS A 268 -21.23 21.01 -4.07
N GLY A 269 -22.32 20.41 -3.58
CA GLY A 269 -22.50 18.95 -3.59
C GLY A 269 -21.77 18.17 -2.50
N LEU A 270 -21.14 18.85 -1.53
CA LEU A 270 -20.51 18.17 -0.40
C LEU A 270 -21.53 17.39 0.43
N SER A 271 -21.17 16.15 0.77
CA SER A 271 -21.99 15.25 1.58
C SER A 271 -21.15 14.59 2.67
N LYS A 272 -21.77 14.32 3.83
CA LYS A 272 -21.11 13.54 4.88
C LYS A 272 -20.70 12.15 4.34
N GLY A 273 -19.51 11.70 4.69
CA GLY A 273 -18.92 10.44 4.22
C GLY A 273 -18.11 10.56 2.94
N MET A 274 -18.25 11.66 2.19
CA MET A 274 -17.53 11.90 0.95
C MET A 274 -16.02 12.05 1.20
N GLU A 275 -15.20 11.41 0.37
CA GLU A 275 -13.75 11.62 0.34
C GLU A 275 -13.45 13.01 -0.23
N ILE A 276 -12.55 13.73 0.44
CA ILE A 276 -12.13 15.06 0.04
C ILE A 276 -10.64 15.25 0.35
N SER A 277 -9.94 15.95 -0.54
CA SER A 277 -8.60 16.48 -0.29
C SER A 277 -8.67 18.00 -0.29
N VAL A 278 -8.12 18.62 0.77
CA VAL A 278 -8.07 20.07 0.91
C VAL A 278 -6.62 20.49 1.06
N ASP A 279 -6.20 21.40 0.18
CA ASP A 279 -4.97 22.18 0.30
C ASP A 279 -5.35 23.57 0.84
N GLY A 280 -4.66 24.00 1.89
CA GLY A 280 -5.03 25.20 2.62
C GLY A 280 -3.94 25.74 3.55
N THR A 281 -4.10 26.93 4.10
CA THR A 281 -3.19 27.47 5.12
C THR A 281 -3.65 27.04 6.51
N TRP A 282 -2.75 26.41 7.28
CA TRP A 282 -2.99 26.02 8.67
C TRP A 282 -2.69 27.17 9.63
N ASP A 283 -3.65 27.54 10.47
CA ASP A 283 -3.52 28.62 11.46
C ASP A 283 -3.17 28.12 12.89
N GLY A 284 -2.96 26.82 13.06
CA GLY A 284 -2.79 26.18 14.37
C GLY A 284 -4.04 25.43 14.86
N THR A 285 -5.21 25.73 14.32
CA THR A 285 -6.50 25.16 14.73
C THR A 285 -7.35 24.66 13.55
N SER A 286 -7.35 25.40 12.45
CA SER A 286 -8.11 25.14 11.22
C SER A 286 -7.27 25.33 9.97
N ILE A 287 -7.69 24.64 8.91
CA ILE A 287 -7.22 24.90 7.55
C ILE A 287 -8.16 25.92 6.91
N HIS A 288 -7.64 27.04 6.43
CA HIS A 288 -8.35 27.91 5.50
C HIS A 288 -8.18 27.34 4.09
N ALA A 289 -9.26 26.80 3.53
CA ALA A 289 -9.22 26.10 2.26
C ALA A 289 -8.89 27.04 1.10
N GLN A 290 -7.95 26.62 0.26
CA GLN A 290 -7.62 27.29 -1.00
C GLN A 290 -7.93 26.41 -2.20
N THR A 291 -7.64 25.12 -2.14
CA THR A 291 -7.97 24.18 -3.22
C THR A 291 -8.65 22.94 -2.64
N VAL A 292 -9.67 22.48 -3.34
CA VAL A 292 -10.53 21.37 -2.90
C VAL A 292 -10.65 20.38 -4.05
N HIS A 293 -10.36 19.12 -3.77
CA HIS A 293 -10.58 18.01 -4.66
C HIS A 293 -11.59 17.05 -4.03
N VAL A 294 -12.71 16.84 -4.71
CA VAL A 294 -13.78 15.93 -4.29
C VAL A 294 -13.52 14.56 -4.91
N GLU A 295 -13.58 13.51 -4.08
CA GLU A 295 -13.33 12.12 -4.48
C GLU A 295 -12.03 11.92 -5.30
N PRO A 296 -10.88 12.43 -4.81
CA PRO A 296 -9.63 12.40 -5.57
C PRO A 296 -9.21 10.97 -6.00
N THR A 297 -9.44 9.97 -5.14
CA THR A 297 -9.12 8.57 -5.46
C THR A 297 -9.95 8.10 -6.66
N ARG A 298 -11.25 8.42 -6.68
CA ARG A 298 -12.16 8.07 -7.78
C ARG A 298 -11.71 8.72 -9.10
N GLN A 299 -11.33 9.99 -9.07
CA GLN A 299 -10.85 10.72 -10.25
C GLN A 299 -9.57 10.09 -10.84
N ILE A 300 -8.68 9.57 -9.99
CA ILE A 300 -7.44 8.93 -10.43
C ILE A 300 -7.68 7.55 -11.02
N LEU A 301 -8.56 6.78 -10.39
CA LEU A 301 -8.96 5.49 -10.90
C LEU A 301 -9.60 5.60 -12.29
N GLY A 302 -10.49 6.60 -12.47
CA GLY A 302 -11.30 6.70 -13.69
C GLY A 302 -12.16 5.46 -13.89
N ASP A 303 -12.39 5.06 -15.14
CA ASP A 303 -13.30 3.97 -15.51
C ASP A 303 -12.63 2.59 -15.57
N VAL A 304 -11.77 2.27 -14.60
CA VAL A 304 -11.22 0.90 -14.46
C VAL A 304 -12.35 -0.10 -14.21
N GLN A 305 -12.17 -1.35 -14.61
CA GLN A 305 -13.16 -2.40 -14.38
C GLN A 305 -12.91 -3.15 -13.08
N GLN A 306 -11.64 -3.43 -12.79
CA GLN A 306 -11.22 -4.18 -11.60
C GLN A 306 -10.64 -3.24 -10.55
N ILE A 307 -10.84 -3.56 -9.28
CA ILE A 307 -10.16 -2.91 -8.15
C ILE A 307 -9.45 -3.96 -7.31
N VAL A 308 -8.23 -3.66 -6.89
CA VAL A 308 -7.52 -4.34 -5.81
C VAL A 308 -7.10 -3.31 -4.77
N MET A 309 -7.62 -3.44 -3.56
CA MET A 309 -7.37 -2.46 -2.50
C MET A 309 -6.93 -3.16 -1.22
N GLU A 310 -5.95 -2.60 -0.53
CA GLU A 310 -5.53 -3.05 0.79
C GLU A 310 -5.66 -1.91 1.81
N GLY A 311 -6.16 -2.23 3.00
CA GLY A 311 -6.33 -1.26 4.08
C GLY A 311 -6.82 -1.90 5.38
N TYR A 312 -7.39 -1.09 6.26
CA TYR A 312 -7.98 -1.53 7.53
C TYR A 312 -9.50 -1.33 7.52
N VAL A 313 -10.23 -2.32 8.04
CA VAL A 313 -11.69 -2.27 8.16
C VAL A 313 -12.10 -1.12 9.10
N GLN A 314 -12.81 -0.13 8.58
CA GLN A 314 -13.27 1.05 9.34
C GLN A 314 -14.69 0.85 9.88
N ALA A 315 -15.53 0.15 9.12
CA ALA A 315 -16.87 -0.28 9.46
C ALA A 315 -17.26 -1.45 8.56
N PHE A 316 -18.19 -2.31 8.97
CA PHE A 316 -18.71 -3.37 8.11
C PHE A 316 -20.09 -3.83 8.54
N THR A 317 -20.83 -4.40 7.59
CA THR A 317 -22.07 -5.13 7.77
C THR A 317 -22.00 -6.41 6.92
N ASP A 318 -23.09 -7.17 6.83
CA ASP A 318 -23.16 -8.34 5.94
C ASP A 318 -23.09 -7.97 4.44
N HIS A 319 -23.31 -6.69 4.09
CA HIS A 319 -23.41 -6.22 2.69
C HIS A 319 -22.52 -5.02 2.38
N SER A 320 -21.82 -4.48 3.37
CA SER A 320 -20.97 -3.30 3.19
C SER A 320 -19.69 -3.39 3.98
N LEU A 321 -18.66 -2.73 3.47
CA LEU A 321 -17.36 -2.59 4.09
C LEU A 321 -16.87 -1.16 3.86
N GLU A 322 -16.42 -0.50 4.92
CA GLU A 322 -15.65 0.74 4.79
C GLU A 322 -14.16 0.46 4.90
N LEU A 323 -13.41 0.92 3.88
CA LEU A 323 -11.97 0.68 3.74
C LEU A 323 -11.33 1.88 3.04
N ASN A 324 -10.20 2.40 3.55
CA ASN A 324 -9.48 3.54 2.96
C ASN A 324 -10.38 4.73 2.58
N ASN A 325 -11.31 5.11 3.47
CA ASN A 325 -12.25 6.22 3.24
C ASN A 325 -13.29 5.96 2.14
N GLN A 326 -13.43 4.72 1.65
CA GLN A 326 -14.40 4.32 0.62
C GLN A 326 -15.47 3.42 1.22
N SER A 327 -16.70 3.56 0.73
CA SER A 327 -17.80 2.63 1.03
C SER A 327 -17.89 1.60 -0.08
N LEU A 328 -17.72 0.33 0.29
CA LEU A 328 -17.66 -0.82 -0.61
C LEU A 328 -18.89 -1.70 -0.38
N HIS A 329 -19.44 -2.27 -1.44
CA HIS A 329 -20.52 -3.24 -1.36
C HIS A 329 -19.93 -4.66 -1.34
N LEU A 330 -20.24 -5.45 -0.31
CA LEU A 330 -19.85 -6.86 -0.27
C LEU A 330 -20.85 -7.67 -1.09
N SER A 331 -20.36 -8.41 -2.09
CA SER A 331 -21.20 -9.36 -2.81
C SER A 331 -21.73 -10.44 -1.85
N PRO A 332 -23.00 -10.88 -1.97
CA PRO A 332 -23.51 -12.02 -1.20
C PRO A 332 -22.72 -13.32 -1.44
N SER A 333 -22.00 -13.42 -2.56
CA SER A 333 -21.13 -14.54 -2.91
C SER A 333 -19.64 -14.24 -2.69
N ALA A 334 -19.31 -13.17 -1.96
CA ALA A 334 -17.93 -12.78 -1.73
C ALA A 334 -17.15 -13.89 -1.00
N GLN A 335 -15.97 -14.23 -1.54
CA GLN A 335 -15.10 -15.23 -0.94
C GLN A 335 -14.22 -14.58 0.14
N ILE A 336 -14.44 -14.96 1.39
CA ILE A 336 -13.60 -14.53 2.52
C ILE A 336 -12.57 -15.62 2.80
N THR A 337 -11.29 -15.25 2.72
CA THR A 337 -10.14 -16.16 2.89
C THR A 337 -9.12 -15.57 3.88
N GLY A 338 -8.24 -16.38 4.47
CA GLY A 338 -7.22 -15.89 5.40
C GLY A 338 -6.68 -16.95 6.33
N THR A 339 -5.54 -16.68 6.98
CA THR A 339 -4.76 -17.65 7.76
C THR A 339 -5.18 -17.80 9.23
N ASP A 340 -6.01 -16.89 9.76
CA ASP A 340 -6.51 -16.96 11.14
C ASP A 340 -7.96 -17.44 11.14
N GLU A 341 -8.31 -18.35 12.05
CA GLU A 341 -9.68 -18.88 12.26
C GLU A 341 -10.70 -17.81 12.75
N LYS A 342 -10.50 -16.52 12.49
CA LYS A 342 -11.36 -15.44 12.99
C LYS A 342 -11.83 -14.46 11.92
N LYS A 343 -13.06 -14.04 12.19
CA LYS A 343 -14.01 -13.26 11.40
C LYS A 343 -13.50 -11.87 11.05
N LEU A 344 -14.13 -11.25 10.06
CA LEU A 344 -13.99 -9.82 9.78
C LEU A 344 -14.30 -9.01 11.07
N GLU A 345 -13.43 -8.06 11.41
CA GLU A 345 -13.56 -7.19 12.58
C GLU A 345 -12.98 -5.80 12.28
N LEU A 346 -13.32 -4.81 13.11
CA LEU A 346 -12.76 -3.46 12.99
C LEU A 346 -11.24 -3.48 13.13
N ASN A 347 -10.57 -2.63 12.37
CA ASN A 347 -9.10 -2.51 12.34
C ASN A 347 -8.38 -3.79 11.88
N ARG A 348 -9.09 -4.78 11.32
CA ARG A 348 -8.43 -5.89 10.64
C ARG A 348 -7.84 -5.39 9.32
N ARG A 349 -6.59 -5.73 9.05
CA ARG A 349 -5.99 -5.49 7.75
C ARG A 349 -6.56 -6.49 6.74
N VAL A 350 -7.03 -5.98 5.61
CA VAL A 350 -7.63 -6.80 4.56
C VAL A 350 -7.14 -6.35 3.20
N GLN A 351 -7.07 -7.30 2.27
CA GLN A 351 -6.98 -7.03 0.85
C GLN A 351 -8.28 -7.46 0.19
N ILE A 352 -8.88 -6.58 -0.60
CA ILE A 352 -10.07 -6.88 -1.38
C ILE A 352 -9.75 -6.89 -2.87
N SER A 353 -10.52 -7.67 -3.62
CA SER A 353 -10.63 -7.53 -5.07
C SER A 353 -12.09 -7.55 -5.50
N GLY A 354 -12.41 -6.78 -6.54
CA GLY A 354 -13.78 -6.66 -7.01
C GLY A 354 -13.93 -5.81 -8.27
N GLN A 355 -15.17 -5.49 -8.61
CA GLN A 355 -15.54 -4.69 -9.78
C GLN A 355 -15.82 -3.24 -9.40
N LEU A 356 -15.46 -2.31 -10.28
CA LEU A 356 -15.99 -0.95 -10.27
C LEU A 356 -17.13 -0.87 -11.29
N THR A 357 -18.34 -0.50 -10.83
CA THR A 357 -19.50 -0.34 -11.72
C THR A 357 -19.44 1.01 -12.47
N PRO A 358 -20.21 1.19 -13.56
CA PRO A 358 -20.32 2.50 -14.22
C PRO A 358 -20.80 3.63 -13.29
N GLU A 359 -21.58 3.30 -12.26
CA GLU A 359 -21.99 4.24 -11.19
C GLU A 359 -20.89 4.48 -10.14
N HIS A 360 -19.66 4.01 -10.39
CA HIS A 360 -18.48 4.11 -9.54
C HIS A 360 -18.66 3.48 -8.15
N LYS A 361 -19.48 2.42 -8.07
CA LYS A 361 -19.59 1.60 -6.86
C LYS A 361 -18.62 0.44 -6.94
N ILE A 362 -17.93 0.16 -5.85
CA ILE A 362 -17.03 -0.99 -5.76
C ILE A 362 -17.82 -2.17 -5.19
N ILE A 363 -17.94 -3.24 -5.98
CA ILE A 363 -18.53 -4.52 -5.57
C ILE A 363 -17.40 -5.49 -5.29
N VAL A 364 -17.25 -5.92 -4.04
CA VAL A 364 -16.18 -6.81 -3.58
C VAL A 364 -16.58 -8.26 -3.80
N ASP A 365 -15.76 -8.98 -4.56
CA ASP A 365 -15.95 -10.41 -4.88
C ASP A 365 -15.05 -11.31 -4.01
N LYS A 366 -13.91 -10.79 -3.54
CA LYS A 366 -12.99 -11.51 -2.66
C LYS A 366 -12.42 -10.58 -1.60
N LEU A 367 -12.31 -11.11 -0.38
CA LEU A 367 -11.70 -10.45 0.75
C LEU A 367 -10.71 -11.42 1.39
N GLU A 368 -9.44 -11.02 1.47
CA GLU A 368 -8.38 -11.76 2.13
C GLU A 368 -8.04 -11.06 3.45
N LEU A 369 -8.18 -11.78 4.56
CA LEU A 369 -7.74 -11.32 5.88
C LEU A 369 -6.22 -11.41 5.92
N LYS A 370 -5.56 -10.25 5.95
CA LYS A 370 -4.10 -10.16 6.08
C LYS A 370 -3.72 -10.20 7.56
N PRO A 371 -2.54 -10.72 7.91
CA PRO A 371 -2.01 -10.57 9.26
C PRO A 371 -1.99 -9.08 9.63
N SER A 372 -2.54 -8.74 10.79
CA SER A 372 -2.36 -7.41 11.35
C SER A 372 -0.85 -7.19 11.53
N PRO A 373 -0.28 -6.04 11.12
CA PRO A 373 1.10 -5.78 11.47
C PRO A 373 1.24 -5.82 12.99
N VAL A 374 2.38 -6.32 13.47
CA VAL A 374 2.73 -6.24 14.89
C VAL A 374 2.92 -4.76 15.22
N ILE A 375 1.83 -4.08 15.57
CA ILE A 375 1.89 -2.88 16.38
C ILE A 375 2.45 -3.39 17.69
N GLN A 376 3.72 -3.12 17.98
CA GLN A 376 4.24 -3.36 19.32
C GLN A 376 3.45 -2.43 20.25
N ASP A 377 2.37 -2.94 20.82
CA ASP A 377 1.75 -2.35 21.99
C ASP A 377 2.85 -2.29 23.05
N ILE A 378 3.20 -1.08 23.43
CA ILE A 378 4.30 -0.79 24.35
C ILE A 378 3.94 -1.27 25.78
N ASN A 379 2.76 -1.85 25.95
CA ASN A 379 2.27 -2.46 27.18
C ASN A 379 2.67 -3.95 27.32
N ASP A 380 3.26 -4.58 26.31
CA ASP A 380 3.68 -5.99 26.36
C ASP A 380 5.20 -6.18 26.43
N ILE A 381 5.90 -5.29 27.14
CA ILE A 381 7.17 -5.67 27.78
C ILE A 381 6.81 -6.56 28.96
N SER A 382 6.45 -7.81 28.66
CA SER A 382 6.62 -8.90 29.62
C SER A 382 8.11 -8.94 29.97
N ILE A 383 8.45 -8.39 31.13
CA ILE A 383 9.73 -8.65 31.79
C ILE A 383 9.71 -10.15 32.10
N GLY A 384 10.21 -10.94 31.15
CA GLY A 384 10.41 -12.36 31.28
C GLY A 384 11.49 -12.61 32.31
N ASN A 385 11.09 -12.78 33.57
CA ASN A 385 11.85 -13.53 34.55
C ASN A 385 12.10 -14.94 33.99
N GLY A 386 13.36 -15.27 33.76
CA GLY A 386 13.77 -16.57 33.21
C GLY A 386 15.23 -16.86 33.48
N ILE A 387 15.53 -17.18 34.74
CA ILE A 387 16.79 -17.79 35.20
C ILE A 387 17.06 -19.06 34.39
N ARG A 388 18.28 -19.20 33.85
CA ARG A 388 19.03 -20.47 33.84
C ARG A 388 20.53 -20.23 33.60
N GLU A 389 21.30 -20.90 34.44
CA GLU A 389 22.75 -20.85 34.65
C GLU A 389 23.56 -21.35 33.44
N HIS A 390 24.76 -20.79 33.21
CA HIS A 390 26.05 -21.50 33.34
C HIS A 390 27.26 -20.60 32.95
N GLY A 391 28.06 -20.23 33.97
CA GLY A 391 29.53 -20.08 33.91
C GLY A 391 30.16 -18.72 33.53
N PRO A 392 31.41 -18.45 33.98
CA PRO A 392 31.84 -18.29 35.37
C PRO A 392 32.05 -16.81 35.74
N VAL A 393 31.98 -16.59 37.04
CA VAL A 393 32.10 -15.32 37.77
C VAL A 393 33.50 -14.70 37.59
N LEU A 394 33.56 -13.49 37.05
CA LEU A 394 34.64 -12.54 37.35
C LEU A 394 34.11 -11.50 38.33
N LYS A 395 34.46 -11.68 39.60
CA LYS A 395 34.29 -10.68 40.66
C LYS A 395 35.20 -9.48 40.35
N TYR A 396 34.60 -8.32 40.18
CA TYR A 396 35.24 -7.05 40.51
C TYR A 396 34.42 -6.39 41.61
N GLU A 397 34.88 -6.57 42.84
CA GLU A 397 34.52 -5.69 43.95
C GLU A 397 35.13 -4.32 43.68
N ASN A 398 34.29 -3.28 43.67
CA ASN A 398 34.74 -1.93 44.00
C ASN A 398 33.79 -1.34 45.03
N HIS A 399 34.27 -1.35 46.28
CA HIS A 399 33.78 -0.52 47.36
C HIS A 399 33.94 0.96 47.02
N GLN A 400 32.89 1.76 47.20
CA GLN A 400 32.91 3.13 47.73
C GLN A 400 31.45 3.59 47.88
N HIS A 401 30.84 3.43 49.05
CA HIS A 401 30.83 4.38 50.17
C HIS A 401 30.27 5.76 49.78
N ASN A 402 28.97 5.95 50.00
CA ASN A 402 28.47 7.23 50.50
C ASN A 402 27.17 7.02 51.27
N ARG A 403 27.27 7.22 52.59
CA ARG A 403 26.17 7.23 53.55
C ARG A 403 26.05 8.66 54.03
N ILE A 404 24.93 9.31 53.73
CA ILE A 404 24.52 10.55 54.39
C ILE A 404 23.06 10.35 54.77
N ASP A 405 22.83 10.23 56.08
CA ASP A 405 21.60 10.57 56.80
C ASP A 405 22.02 10.66 58.27
N THR A 406 22.24 11.89 58.76
CA THR A 406 21.34 12.71 59.61
C THR A 406 21.41 12.33 61.08
N PHE A 407 21.63 13.33 61.95
CA PHE A 407 20.89 13.64 63.19
C PHE A 407 21.54 14.84 63.91
N ASP A 408 20.69 15.81 64.23
CA ASP A 408 20.81 16.97 65.16
C ASP A 408 21.95 18.00 65.02
#